data_AF-A0A2S1JRD7-F1
#
_entry.id   AF-A0A2S1JRD7-F1
#
_cell.length_a   1.000
_cell.length_b   1.000
_cell.length_c   1.000
_cell.angle_alpha   90.00
_cell.angle_beta   90.00
_cell.angle_gamma   90.00
#
_symmetry.space_group_name_H-M   'P 1'
#
loop_
_entity.id
_entity.type
_entity.pdbx_description
1 polymer ?
#
loop_
_entity_poly.entity_id
_entity_poly.type
_entity_poly.pdbx_seq_one_letter_code
_entity_poly.pdbx_strand_id
1 'polypeptide(L)'
;MGKRYQAAFLGLISITANAWSLENNYSGSGIVVEGAAKVKTENLFSCATGRSRLSPVGTKEAESKEFTVPAEVNYYKQYFATDLYNQCSGVAPSSLKDVNLATVPVVDIDQEGEVVTGYIFADNYFELYINGKLVAVDPVPFTPFNSSVVKFRVNKPYDIAVKAVDWEENSGEGTESNRGVQSHPGDGGFIASFSDGTTTSSKWHAQTFYTAPIYDLGCVKERGEERSSSDCAESPKDPGAQIYSLHWNIPENWKVDNKYLSWPFATEYTERQIGVDNKNAYMNFRDQFYGSGAKFIWSKNIVLDNLVLLRYRVE
;
A
#
# COMPACT_ATOMS: atom_id res chain seq x y z
N MET A 1 -6.88 19.32 -85.86
CA MET A 1 -6.12 19.97 -84.77
C MET A 1 -6.94 19.85 -83.49
N GLY A 2 -6.56 18.91 -82.62
CA GLY A 2 -7.30 18.59 -81.40
C GLY A 2 -6.87 19.44 -80.21
N LYS A 3 -7.81 19.67 -79.29
CA LYS A 3 -7.53 19.87 -77.88
C LYS A 3 -8.51 19.00 -77.08
N ARG A 4 -8.00 17.87 -76.59
CA ARG A 4 -8.64 17.07 -75.54
C ARG A 4 -8.35 17.77 -74.22
N TYR A 5 -9.38 18.15 -73.47
CA TYR A 5 -9.24 18.52 -72.06
C TYR A 5 -9.44 17.25 -71.24
N GLN A 6 -8.37 16.80 -70.57
CA GLN A 6 -8.43 15.73 -69.59
C GLN A 6 -9.08 16.26 -68.31
N ALA A 7 -10.18 15.65 -67.89
CA ALA A 7 -10.72 15.82 -66.55
C ALA A 7 -9.81 15.06 -65.57
N ALA A 8 -9.19 15.78 -64.64
CA ALA A 8 -8.42 15.19 -63.56
C ALA A 8 -9.39 14.63 -62.49
N PHE A 9 -9.47 13.30 -62.40
CA PHE A 9 -10.11 12.62 -61.28
C PHE A 9 -9.19 12.77 -60.05
N LEU A 10 -9.56 13.63 -59.11
CA LEU A 10 -8.96 13.61 -57.77
C LEU A 10 -9.48 12.36 -57.05
N GLY A 11 -8.65 11.31 -57.01
CA GLY A 11 -8.89 10.18 -56.12
C GLY A 11 -8.75 10.63 -54.67
N LEU A 12 -9.84 10.56 -53.91
CA LEU A 12 -9.79 10.60 -52.45
C LEU A 12 -9.03 9.34 -51.99
N ILE A 13 -7.76 9.52 -51.65
CA ILE A 13 -7.01 8.54 -50.87
C ILE A 13 -7.61 8.60 -49.47
N SER A 14 -8.49 7.64 -49.16
CA SER A 14 -8.87 7.36 -47.78
C SER A 14 -7.61 6.83 -47.08
N ILE A 15 -6.94 7.70 -46.33
CA ILE A 15 -5.94 7.28 -45.37
C ILE A 15 -6.73 6.64 -44.24
N THR A 16 -6.89 5.32 -44.29
CA THR A 16 -7.23 4.55 -43.10
C THR A 16 -6.07 4.76 -42.14
N ALA A 17 -6.28 5.61 -41.13
CA ALA A 17 -5.40 5.66 -39.97
C ALA A 17 -5.40 4.25 -39.39
N ASN A 18 -4.33 3.49 -39.65
CA ASN A 18 -4.01 2.34 -38.83
C ASN A 18 -3.85 2.90 -37.42
N ALA A 19 -4.81 2.63 -36.56
CA ALA A 19 -4.61 2.74 -35.13
C ALA A 19 -3.44 1.80 -34.82
N TRP A 20 -2.25 2.37 -34.71
CA TRP A 20 -1.15 1.70 -34.04
C TRP A 20 -1.66 1.53 -32.60
N SER A 21 -2.18 0.35 -32.29
CA SER A 21 -2.21 -0.09 -30.91
C SER A 21 -0.78 0.04 -30.42
N LEU A 22 -0.51 0.99 -29.53
CA LEU A 22 0.72 0.95 -28.74
C LEU A 22 0.75 -0.45 -28.12
N GLU A 23 1.65 -1.30 -28.59
CA GLU A 23 1.88 -2.59 -27.96
C GLU A 23 2.19 -2.28 -26.49
N ASN A 24 1.40 -2.88 -25.59
CA ASN A 24 1.74 -2.89 -24.17
C ASN A 24 3.13 -3.53 -24.05
N ASN A 25 4.18 -2.71 -23.90
CA ASN A 25 5.56 -3.18 -23.83
C ASN A 25 5.85 -3.98 -22.55
N TYR A 26 4.89 -4.02 -21.61
CA TYR A 26 4.96 -4.87 -20.43
C TYR A 26 4.54 -6.30 -20.76
N SER A 27 5.43 -7.25 -20.44
CA SER A 27 5.26 -8.69 -20.69
C SER A 27 5.28 -9.54 -19.42
N GLY A 28 5.13 -8.90 -18.25
CA GLY A 28 5.06 -9.58 -16.96
C GLY A 28 3.69 -10.20 -16.67
N SER A 29 3.55 -10.78 -15.48
CA SER A 29 2.33 -11.47 -15.03
C SER A 29 1.21 -10.55 -14.53
N GLY A 30 1.50 -9.26 -14.33
CA GLY A 30 0.54 -8.28 -13.84
C GLY A 30 -0.51 -7.89 -14.89
N ILE A 31 -1.70 -7.57 -14.43
CA ILE A 31 -2.79 -7.12 -15.29
C ILE A 31 -2.74 -5.59 -15.35
N VAL A 32 -2.53 -5.08 -16.56
CA VAL A 32 -2.50 -3.65 -16.85
C VAL A 32 -3.93 -3.11 -16.92
N VAL A 33 -4.22 -2.07 -16.15
CA VAL A 33 -5.48 -1.33 -16.23
C VAL A 33 -5.22 0.17 -16.34
N GLU A 34 -5.85 0.82 -17.31
CA GLU A 34 -5.73 2.26 -17.58
C GLU A 34 -6.78 3.08 -16.82
N GLY A 35 -6.41 4.30 -16.43
CA GLY A 35 -7.32 5.35 -15.94
C GLY A 35 -7.82 5.17 -14.51
N ALA A 36 -8.65 6.09 -14.04
CA ALA A 36 -9.23 6.07 -12.70
C ALA A 36 -10.15 4.86 -12.45
N ALA A 37 -10.33 4.51 -11.18
CA ALA A 37 -11.29 3.49 -10.76
C ALA A 37 -12.72 4.04 -10.72
N LYS A 38 -13.69 3.11 -10.79
CA LYS A 38 -15.08 3.42 -10.43
C LYS A 38 -15.19 3.45 -8.91
N VAL A 39 -15.30 4.64 -8.34
CA VAL A 39 -15.48 4.82 -6.88
C VAL A 39 -16.76 4.12 -6.41
N LYS A 40 -16.64 3.27 -5.40
CA LYS A 40 -17.76 2.56 -4.74
C LYS A 40 -18.05 3.15 -3.36
N THR A 41 -16.99 3.55 -2.67
CA THR A 41 -17.06 4.24 -1.38
C THR A 41 -16.24 5.51 -1.50
N GLU A 42 -16.89 6.66 -1.35
CA GLU A 42 -16.21 7.97 -1.45
C GLU A 42 -15.21 8.19 -0.30
N ASN A 43 -15.50 7.65 0.89
CA ASN A 43 -14.66 7.83 2.05
C ASN A 43 -14.94 6.75 3.11
N LEU A 44 -13.95 5.91 3.44
CA LEU A 44 -14.06 4.90 4.51
C LEU A 44 -14.04 5.52 5.90
N PHE A 45 -13.36 6.65 6.05
CA PHE A 45 -13.00 7.19 7.36
C PHE A 45 -13.39 8.66 7.53
N SER A 46 -14.02 8.96 8.65
CA SER A 46 -14.27 10.34 9.08
C SER A 46 -13.57 10.60 10.40
N CYS A 47 -12.74 11.64 10.42
CA CYS A 47 -12.07 12.10 11.62
C CYS A 47 -13.07 12.80 12.55
N ALA A 48 -13.32 12.26 13.75
CA ALA A 48 -14.27 12.89 14.69
C ALA A 48 -13.75 14.24 15.20
N THR A 49 -12.43 14.38 15.33
CA THR A 49 -11.75 15.60 15.77
C THR A 49 -10.73 16.06 14.74
N GLY A 50 -11.13 16.98 13.86
CA GLY A 50 -10.23 17.63 12.90
C GLY A 50 -10.54 17.30 11.44
N ARG A 51 -9.49 17.13 10.63
CA ARG A 51 -9.59 16.83 9.20
C ARG A 51 -8.82 15.55 8.90
N SER A 52 -9.37 14.75 8.00
CA SER A 52 -8.72 13.62 7.32
C SER A 52 -8.74 13.86 5.82
N ARG A 53 -7.79 13.27 5.09
CA ARG A 53 -7.93 13.12 3.64
C ARG A 53 -9.06 12.14 3.34
N LEU A 54 -9.61 12.23 2.12
CA LEU A 54 -10.60 11.27 1.65
C LEU A 54 -9.91 9.93 1.45
N SER A 55 -10.55 8.87 1.93
CA SER A 55 -10.08 7.49 1.80
C SER A 55 -11.04 6.70 0.91
N PRO A 56 -11.08 7.00 -0.41
CA PRO A 56 -11.98 6.33 -1.32
C PRO A 56 -11.58 4.86 -1.50
N VAL A 57 -12.57 4.05 -1.86
CA VAL A 57 -12.38 2.69 -2.37
C VAL A 57 -13.11 2.57 -3.69
N GLY A 58 -12.39 2.16 -4.72
CA GLY A 58 -12.90 1.97 -6.07
C GLY A 58 -12.74 0.56 -6.58
N THR A 59 -13.28 0.31 -7.76
CA THR A 59 -13.06 -0.94 -8.51
C THR A 59 -12.52 -0.64 -9.90
N LYS A 60 -11.58 -1.46 -10.34
CA LYS A 60 -11.11 -1.55 -11.72
C LYS A 60 -11.43 -2.92 -12.31
N GLU A 61 -11.69 -2.97 -13.60
CA GLU A 61 -12.01 -4.22 -14.29
C GLU A 61 -11.10 -4.42 -15.49
N ALA A 62 -10.50 -5.61 -15.61
CA ALA A 62 -9.73 -6.04 -16.77
C ALA A 62 -9.68 -7.57 -16.83
N GLU A 63 -9.66 -8.13 -18.04
CA GLU A 63 -9.58 -9.59 -18.26
C GLU A 63 -10.65 -10.41 -17.50
N SER A 64 -11.87 -9.88 -17.38
CA SER A 64 -12.98 -10.48 -16.58
C SER A 64 -12.69 -10.61 -15.08
N LYS A 65 -11.70 -9.88 -14.56
CA LYS A 65 -11.42 -9.72 -13.13
C LYS A 65 -11.78 -8.32 -12.67
N GLU A 66 -12.20 -8.22 -11.41
CA GLU A 66 -12.40 -6.96 -10.70
C GLU A 66 -11.30 -6.82 -9.64
N PHE A 67 -10.74 -5.62 -9.51
CA PHE A 67 -9.72 -5.26 -8.53
C PHE A 67 -10.25 -4.13 -7.66
N THR A 68 -10.28 -4.32 -6.35
CA THR A 68 -10.58 -3.26 -5.38
C THR A 68 -9.32 -2.43 -5.14
N VAL A 69 -9.42 -1.11 -5.30
CA VAL A 69 -8.30 -0.18 -5.13
C VAL A 69 -8.56 0.85 -4.02
N PRO A 70 -7.53 1.19 -3.21
CA PRO A 70 -6.17 0.65 -3.28
C PRO A 70 -6.06 -0.81 -2.81
N ALA A 71 -7.02 -1.29 -2.00
CA ALA A 71 -7.11 -2.69 -1.63
C ALA A 71 -8.50 -3.10 -1.11
N GLU A 72 -8.81 -4.40 -1.19
CA GLU A 72 -9.88 -4.99 -0.37
C GLU A 72 -9.40 -5.11 1.09
N VAL A 73 -10.15 -4.54 2.03
CA VAL A 73 -9.76 -4.42 3.44
C VAL A 73 -10.86 -4.85 4.42
N ASN A 74 -10.45 -5.29 5.60
CA ASN A 74 -11.27 -5.70 6.75
C ASN A 74 -11.58 -4.52 7.67
N TYR A 75 -11.94 -3.37 7.09
CA TYR A 75 -12.13 -2.12 7.83
C TYR A 75 -13.44 -2.13 8.67
N TYR A 76 -13.42 -2.90 9.75
CA TYR A 76 -14.52 -3.04 10.70
C TYR A 76 -14.04 -2.64 12.09
N LYS A 77 -14.81 -1.77 12.77
CA LYS A 77 -14.45 -1.20 14.08
C LYS A 77 -14.05 -2.24 15.14
N GLN A 78 -14.66 -3.43 15.11
CA GLN A 78 -14.33 -4.52 16.04
C GLN A 78 -12.90 -5.05 15.92
N TYR A 79 -12.21 -4.78 14.80
CA TYR A 79 -10.84 -5.18 14.54
C TYR A 79 -9.85 -4.03 14.69
N PHE A 80 -10.31 -2.81 15.00
CA PHE A 80 -9.40 -1.67 15.10
C PHE A 80 -8.37 -1.89 16.20
N ALA A 81 -7.11 -1.60 15.87
CA ALA A 81 -6.02 -1.59 16.82
C ALA A 81 -6.31 -0.55 17.92
N THR A 82 -5.72 -0.77 19.11
CA THR A 82 -5.79 0.26 20.16
C THR A 82 -4.87 1.42 19.77
N ASP A 83 -5.39 2.64 19.83
CA ASP A 83 -4.61 3.83 19.52
C ASP A 83 -3.45 3.97 20.51
N LEU A 84 -2.22 3.98 20.00
CA LEU A 84 -1.07 4.53 20.72
C LEU A 84 -1.06 6.06 20.57
N TYR A 85 -1.38 6.54 19.37
CA TYR A 85 -1.67 7.94 19.08
C TYR A 85 -2.65 8.01 17.92
N ASN A 86 -3.73 8.75 18.08
CA ASN A 86 -4.70 9.04 17.03
C ASN A 86 -5.44 10.34 17.35
N GLN A 87 -5.11 11.40 16.62
CA GLN A 87 -5.74 12.70 16.85
C GLN A 87 -7.24 12.72 16.52
N CYS A 88 -7.73 11.77 15.71
CA CYS A 88 -9.14 11.69 15.33
C CYS A 88 -10.03 11.02 16.36
N SER A 89 -9.45 10.24 17.28
CA SER A 89 -10.13 9.71 18.48
C SER A 89 -9.83 10.55 19.73
N GLY A 90 -8.94 11.55 19.63
CA GLY A 90 -8.49 12.37 20.75
C GLY A 90 -7.40 11.72 21.61
N VAL A 91 -6.90 10.54 21.22
CA VAL A 91 -5.79 9.86 21.90
C VAL A 91 -4.48 10.51 21.45
N ALA A 92 -3.92 11.42 22.23
CA ALA A 92 -2.69 12.13 21.89
C ALA A 92 -1.66 12.16 23.04
N PRO A 93 -1.20 11.00 23.55
CA PRO A 93 -0.17 10.99 24.59
C PRO A 93 1.16 11.52 24.07
N SER A 94 1.95 12.10 24.97
CA SER A 94 3.25 12.71 24.64
C SER A 94 4.39 11.69 24.58
N SER A 95 4.21 10.55 25.25
CA SER A 95 5.15 9.43 25.30
C SER A 95 4.46 8.16 25.77
N LEU A 96 5.15 7.01 25.72
CA LEU A 96 4.63 5.73 26.21
C LEU A 96 4.24 5.76 27.71
N LYS A 97 4.84 6.65 28.52
CA LYS A 97 4.53 6.77 29.96
C LYS A 97 3.09 7.19 30.23
N ASP A 98 2.48 7.88 29.27
CA ASP A 98 1.11 8.38 29.36
C ASP A 98 0.08 7.35 28.84
N VAL A 99 0.53 6.17 28.40
CA VAL A 99 -0.30 5.13 27.78
C VAL A 99 -0.58 4.03 28.79
N ASN A 100 -1.87 3.76 29.05
CA ASN A 100 -2.27 2.65 29.91
C ASN A 100 -2.34 1.33 29.11
N LEU A 101 -1.20 0.65 28.97
CA LEU A 101 -1.09 -0.62 28.26
C LEU A 101 -1.94 -1.75 28.86
N ALA A 102 -2.38 -1.66 30.12
CA ALA A 102 -3.23 -2.69 30.73
C ALA A 102 -4.63 -2.76 30.11
N THR A 103 -5.05 -1.71 29.39
CA THR A 103 -6.37 -1.62 28.73
C THR A 103 -6.38 -2.23 27.33
N VAL A 104 -5.21 -2.52 26.75
CA VAL A 104 -5.11 -3.09 25.40
C VAL A 104 -5.62 -4.53 25.43
N PRO A 105 -6.67 -4.88 24.64
CA PRO A 105 -7.21 -6.24 24.60
C PRO A 105 -6.19 -7.22 24.03
N VAL A 106 -6.24 -8.46 24.51
CA VAL A 106 -5.38 -9.54 24.04
C VAL A 106 -6.18 -10.43 23.10
N VAL A 107 -5.68 -10.61 21.87
CA VAL A 107 -6.24 -11.60 20.93
C VAL A 107 -5.61 -12.96 21.19
N ASP A 108 -6.41 -13.93 21.62
CA ASP A 108 -5.98 -15.31 21.82
C ASP A 108 -5.73 -16.03 20.50
N ILE A 109 -4.47 -16.34 20.16
CA ILE A 109 -4.11 -17.24 19.05
C ILE A 109 -3.93 -18.65 19.59
N ASP A 110 -3.07 -18.79 20.60
CA ASP A 110 -2.82 -20.02 21.34
C ASP A 110 -3.03 -19.78 22.85
N GLN A 111 -3.90 -20.55 23.50
CA GLN A 111 -4.28 -20.30 24.91
C GLN A 111 -3.12 -20.41 25.90
N GLU A 112 -2.15 -21.28 25.62
CA GLU A 112 -0.96 -21.50 26.44
C GLU A 112 0.24 -20.65 26.01
N GLY A 113 0.04 -19.76 25.02
CA GLY A 113 1.09 -18.91 24.48
C GLY A 113 1.50 -17.77 25.41
N GLU A 114 2.60 -17.12 25.03
CA GLU A 114 3.04 -15.89 25.68
C GLU A 114 2.30 -14.68 25.10
N VAL A 115 2.04 -13.67 25.93
CA VAL A 115 1.45 -12.42 25.47
C VAL A 115 2.56 -11.54 24.88
N VAL A 116 2.44 -11.27 23.58
CA VAL A 116 3.32 -10.35 22.84
C VAL A 116 2.61 -9.01 22.69
N THR A 117 3.29 -7.93 23.03
CA THR A 117 2.85 -6.55 22.76
C THR A 117 3.55 -6.04 21.52
N GLY A 118 2.80 -5.59 20.52
CA GLY A 118 3.32 -4.97 19.30
C GLY A 118 3.04 -3.47 19.25
N TYR A 119 4.03 -2.68 18.85
CA TYR A 119 3.88 -1.27 18.50
C TYR A 119 4.02 -1.12 17.00
N ILE A 120 3.08 -0.43 16.36
CA ILE A 120 2.98 -0.36 14.90
C ILE A 120 2.77 1.08 14.46
N PHE A 121 3.47 1.48 13.41
CA PHE A 121 3.21 2.70 12.65
C PHE A 121 3.21 2.33 11.16
N ALA A 122 2.20 2.82 10.43
CA ALA A 122 2.07 2.65 9.00
C ALA A 122 1.93 4.01 8.31
N ASP A 123 2.57 4.12 7.15
CA ASP A 123 2.37 5.14 6.15
C ASP A 123 1.71 4.39 4.96
N ASN A 124 0.39 4.24 4.87
CA ASN A 124 -0.64 4.75 5.78
C ASN A 124 -1.38 3.67 6.59
N TYR A 125 -1.71 2.51 5.99
CA TYR A 125 -2.64 1.54 6.58
C TYR A 125 -2.04 0.15 6.74
N PHE A 126 -2.49 -0.60 7.75
CA PHE A 126 -2.12 -2.01 7.93
C PHE A 126 -3.28 -2.91 8.38
N GLU A 127 -3.19 -4.19 8.05
CA GLU A 127 -3.88 -5.30 8.71
C GLU A 127 -2.86 -6.30 9.22
N LEU A 128 -2.90 -6.63 10.51
CA LEU A 128 -2.00 -7.59 11.15
C LEU A 128 -2.67 -8.94 11.33
N TYR A 129 -1.97 -9.99 10.91
CA TYR A 129 -2.35 -11.38 11.10
C TYR A 129 -1.25 -12.16 11.82
N ILE A 130 -1.64 -13.00 12.77
CA ILE A 130 -0.75 -13.93 13.47
C ILE A 130 -1.27 -15.35 13.24
N ASN A 131 -0.44 -16.24 12.68
CA ASN A 131 -0.84 -17.58 12.22
C ASN A 131 -2.14 -17.57 11.39
N GLY A 132 -2.30 -16.54 10.54
CA GLY A 132 -3.48 -16.36 9.69
C GLY A 132 -4.70 -15.71 10.34
N LYS A 133 -4.73 -15.58 11.67
CA LYS A 133 -5.83 -14.94 12.39
C LYS A 133 -5.64 -13.43 12.42
N LEU A 134 -6.68 -12.68 12.01
CA LEU A 134 -6.69 -11.22 12.07
C LEU A 134 -6.61 -10.77 13.53
N VAL A 135 -5.57 -10.01 13.85
CA VAL A 135 -5.32 -9.46 15.20
C VAL A 135 -5.78 -8.01 15.26
N ALA A 136 -5.44 -7.21 14.25
CA ALA A 136 -5.72 -5.79 14.26
C ALA A 136 -5.77 -5.20 12.86
N VAL A 137 -6.48 -4.09 12.75
CA VAL A 137 -6.64 -3.26 11.57
C VAL A 137 -6.36 -1.82 11.97
N ASP A 138 -5.64 -1.07 11.14
CA ASP A 138 -5.42 0.35 11.39
C ASP A 138 -6.75 1.13 11.42
N PRO A 139 -7.06 1.91 12.48
CA PRO A 139 -8.27 2.72 12.52
C PRO A 139 -8.29 3.89 11.54
N VAL A 140 -7.14 4.31 10.98
CA VAL A 140 -7.03 5.45 10.05
C VAL A 140 -6.43 4.98 8.72
N PRO A 141 -7.23 4.90 7.65
CA PRO A 141 -6.75 4.42 6.34
C PRO A 141 -5.68 5.28 5.67
N PHE A 142 -5.72 6.60 5.88
CA PHE A 142 -4.90 7.53 5.10
C PHE A 142 -4.21 8.57 5.97
N THR A 143 -4.91 9.65 6.32
CA THR A 143 -4.39 10.68 7.21
C THR A 143 -5.51 11.21 8.10
N PRO A 144 -5.19 11.74 9.29
CA PRO A 144 -3.86 11.97 9.85
C PRO A 144 -3.13 10.70 10.27
N PHE A 145 -1.80 10.74 10.27
CA PHE A 145 -0.97 9.66 10.77
C PHE A 145 -1.30 9.31 12.22
N ASN A 146 -1.34 8.02 12.49
CA ASN A 146 -1.58 7.42 13.80
C ASN A 146 -0.50 6.36 14.09
N SER A 147 -0.47 5.91 15.33
CA SER A 147 0.28 4.72 15.72
C SER A 147 -0.58 3.85 16.61
N SER A 148 -0.29 2.57 16.59
CA SER A 148 -1.14 1.54 17.16
C SER A 148 -0.36 0.67 18.14
N VAL A 149 -1.06 0.17 19.16
CA VAL A 149 -0.57 -0.88 20.05
C VAL A 149 -1.53 -2.06 20.00
N VAL A 150 -0.95 -3.26 19.92
CA VAL A 150 -1.69 -4.53 19.84
C VAL A 150 -1.15 -5.51 20.86
N LYS A 151 -2.00 -6.44 21.31
CA LYS A 151 -1.58 -7.59 22.09
C LYS A 151 -2.19 -8.86 21.54
N PHE A 152 -1.39 -9.90 21.45
CA PHE A 152 -1.85 -11.23 21.07
C PHE A 152 -1.12 -12.28 21.91
N ARG A 153 -1.76 -13.43 22.10
CA ARG A 153 -1.19 -14.57 22.83
C ARG A 153 -0.87 -15.69 21.85
N VAL A 154 0.39 -16.11 21.76
CA VAL A 154 0.84 -17.07 20.73
C VAL A 154 2.01 -17.92 21.22
N ASN A 155 2.15 -19.14 20.69
CA ASN A 155 3.33 -19.98 20.88
C ASN A 155 4.37 -19.74 19.78
N LYS A 156 5.66 -19.88 20.12
CA LYS A 156 6.72 -19.95 19.13
C LYS A 156 6.90 -21.37 18.57
N PRO A 157 7.31 -21.53 17.29
CA PRO A 157 7.41 -20.48 16.27
C PRO A 157 6.02 -20.03 15.77
N TYR A 158 5.91 -18.79 15.31
CA TYR A 158 4.68 -18.26 14.71
C TYR A 158 4.95 -17.37 13.49
N ASP A 159 3.96 -17.24 12.61
CA ASP A 159 4.05 -16.43 11.41
C ASP A 159 3.31 -15.09 11.60
N ILE A 160 3.98 -14.01 11.21
CA ILE A 160 3.41 -12.67 11.09
C ILE A 160 3.11 -12.42 9.61
N ALA A 161 1.89 -11.98 9.33
CA ALA A 161 1.48 -11.47 8.02
C ALA A 161 0.95 -10.05 8.19
N VAL A 162 1.36 -9.14 7.30
CA VAL A 162 0.83 -7.77 7.26
C VAL A 162 0.37 -7.46 5.85
N LYS A 163 -0.87 -7.00 5.70
CA LYS A 163 -1.31 -6.31 4.49
C LYS A 163 -1.10 -4.83 4.74
N ALA A 164 -0.24 -4.18 3.98
CA ALA A 164 0.02 -2.76 4.08
C ALA A 164 -0.44 -2.04 2.81
N VAL A 165 -1.02 -0.86 2.99
CA VAL A 165 -1.61 -0.07 1.91
C VAL A 165 -1.11 1.36 2.01
N ASP A 166 -0.51 1.85 0.93
CA ASP A 166 -0.35 3.28 0.68
C ASP A 166 -1.66 3.76 0.03
N TRP A 167 -2.34 4.69 0.71
CA TRP A 167 -3.70 5.06 0.33
C TRP A 167 -3.69 6.18 -0.69
N GLU A 168 -4.63 6.13 -1.63
CA GLU A 168 -4.75 7.10 -2.73
C GLU A 168 -6.01 7.96 -2.58
N GLU A 169 -5.91 9.26 -2.87
CA GLU A 169 -7.08 10.16 -2.95
C GLU A 169 -7.74 10.07 -4.32
N ASN A 170 -6.93 9.95 -5.37
CA ASN A 170 -7.38 9.74 -6.74
C ASN A 170 -7.50 8.23 -6.98
N SER A 171 -8.68 7.67 -6.66
CA SER A 171 -8.90 6.22 -6.65
C SER A 171 -8.54 5.56 -7.99
N GLY A 172 -7.66 4.56 -7.91
CA GLY A 172 -7.10 3.81 -9.03
C GLY A 172 -5.88 4.42 -9.68
N GLU A 173 -5.45 5.62 -9.30
CA GLU A 173 -4.33 6.30 -9.96
C GLU A 173 -3.03 6.29 -9.14
N GLY A 174 -3.05 5.84 -7.88
CA GLY A 174 -1.90 5.84 -6.99
C GLY A 174 -1.42 7.24 -6.61
N THR A 175 -2.31 8.24 -6.67
CA THR A 175 -1.93 9.64 -6.45
C THR A 175 -2.84 10.38 -5.47
N GLU A 176 -2.32 11.49 -4.97
CA GLU A 176 -2.94 12.35 -3.97
C GLU A 176 -2.68 13.84 -4.26
N SER A 177 -3.56 14.70 -3.75
CA SER A 177 -3.35 16.14 -3.78
C SER A 177 -2.31 16.54 -2.73
N ASN A 178 -1.05 16.73 -3.14
CA ASN A 178 0.06 17.06 -2.25
C ASN A 178 1.08 17.98 -2.92
N ARG A 179 1.86 18.72 -2.12
CA ARG A 179 2.95 19.61 -2.56
C ARG A 179 2.55 20.59 -3.68
N GLY A 180 1.29 21.03 -3.70
CA GLY A 180 0.77 21.99 -4.67
C GLY A 180 0.35 21.40 -6.02
N VAL A 181 0.35 20.07 -6.18
CA VAL A 181 -0.15 19.37 -7.37
C VAL A 181 -1.26 18.38 -6.98
N GLN A 182 -2.18 18.09 -7.90
CA GLN A 182 -3.35 17.24 -7.64
C GLN A 182 -3.06 15.73 -7.76
N SER A 183 -1.99 15.36 -8.47
CA SER A 183 -1.65 13.96 -8.80
C SER A 183 -0.21 13.63 -8.39
N HIS A 184 0.12 13.86 -7.10
CA HIS A 184 1.39 13.47 -6.51
C HIS A 184 1.35 11.99 -6.11
N PRO A 185 2.30 11.14 -6.52
CA PRO A 185 2.40 9.78 -5.97
C PRO A 185 2.66 9.81 -4.46
N GLY A 186 1.89 9.07 -3.68
CA GLY A 186 2.12 8.90 -2.24
C GLY A 186 3.41 8.13 -1.97
N ASP A 187 3.81 8.03 -0.70
CA ASP A 187 4.81 7.06 -0.29
C ASP A 187 4.29 6.22 0.85
N GLY A 188 4.59 4.92 0.79
CA GLY A 188 4.22 3.96 1.80
C GLY A 188 5.26 3.82 2.91
N GLY A 189 5.03 2.87 3.83
CA GLY A 189 5.99 2.52 4.85
C GLY A 189 5.38 1.74 5.99
N PHE A 190 6.11 0.75 6.51
CA PHE A 190 5.67 -0.01 7.67
C PHE A 190 6.82 -0.21 8.66
N ILE A 191 6.58 0.09 9.94
CA ILE A 191 7.54 -0.18 11.00
C ILE A 191 6.81 -0.79 12.20
N ALA A 192 7.39 -1.86 12.75
CA ALA A 192 6.85 -2.49 13.95
C ALA A 192 7.95 -3.08 14.83
N SER A 193 7.68 -3.10 16.13
CA SER A 193 8.46 -3.82 17.14
C SER A 193 7.54 -4.62 18.04
N PHE A 194 8.05 -5.73 18.55
CA PHE A 194 7.32 -6.65 19.39
C PHE A 194 8.12 -6.95 20.66
N SER A 195 7.40 -7.16 21.77
CA SER A 195 8.01 -7.37 23.09
C SER A 195 8.82 -8.65 23.23
N ASP A 196 8.73 -9.58 22.27
CA ASP A 196 9.54 -10.79 22.19
C ASP A 196 10.89 -10.59 21.47
N GLY A 197 11.22 -9.34 21.11
CA GLY A 197 12.44 -8.96 20.42
C GLY A 197 12.32 -8.95 18.90
N THR A 198 11.18 -9.34 18.33
CA THR A 198 10.95 -9.27 16.88
C THR A 198 10.84 -7.81 16.45
N THR A 199 11.52 -7.44 15.37
CA THR A 199 11.46 -6.11 14.76
C THR A 199 11.39 -6.18 13.24
N THR A 200 10.77 -5.18 12.61
CA THR A 200 10.81 -5.04 11.15
C THR A 200 12.23 -4.76 10.66
N SER A 201 12.66 -5.50 9.64
CA SER A 201 13.99 -5.42 9.03
C SER A 201 13.99 -6.04 7.64
N SER A 202 15.10 -5.95 6.92
CA SER A 202 15.36 -6.63 5.64
C SER A 202 15.29 -8.17 5.68
N LYS A 203 15.06 -8.78 6.84
CA LYS A 203 14.78 -10.23 6.96
C LYS A 203 13.32 -10.60 6.67
N TRP A 204 12.43 -9.61 6.60
CA TRP A 204 11.04 -9.81 6.22
C TRP A 204 10.92 -10.02 4.72
N HIS A 205 9.95 -10.79 4.27
CA HIS A 205 9.57 -10.87 2.86
C HIS A 205 8.54 -9.79 2.53
N ALA A 206 8.62 -9.19 1.35
CA ALA A 206 7.71 -8.15 0.87
C ALA A 206 7.40 -8.32 -0.62
N GLN A 207 6.11 -8.27 -0.97
CA GLN A 207 5.66 -8.38 -2.37
C GLN A 207 4.54 -7.37 -2.65
N THR A 208 4.70 -6.59 -3.73
CA THR A 208 3.65 -5.68 -4.23
C THR A 208 2.58 -6.45 -5.02
N PHE A 209 1.31 -6.06 -4.86
CA PHE A 209 0.14 -6.59 -5.58
C PHE A 209 -0.69 -5.51 -6.28
N TYR A 210 -0.36 -4.24 -6.07
CA TYR A 210 -0.92 -3.09 -6.78
C TYR A 210 0.16 -2.03 -6.91
N THR A 211 0.49 -1.63 -8.14
CA THR A 211 1.48 -0.59 -8.43
C THR A 211 0.86 0.50 -9.31
N ALA A 212 0.94 1.76 -8.87
CA ALA A 212 0.43 2.95 -9.55
C ALA A 212 1.07 4.23 -8.97
N PRO A 213 1.07 5.36 -9.71
CA PRO A 213 0.81 5.49 -11.14
C PRO A 213 1.96 4.90 -11.97
N ILE A 214 1.62 4.40 -13.15
CA ILE A 214 2.61 4.03 -14.17
C ILE A 214 2.30 4.82 -15.44
N TYR A 215 3.28 5.58 -15.94
CA TYR A 215 3.11 6.40 -17.14
C TYR A 215 3.73 5.77 -18.40
N ASP A 216 4.69 4.87 -18.23
CA ASP A 216 5.35 4.13 -19.31
C ASP A 216 5.48 2.68 -18.87
N LEU A 217 4.73 1.77 -19.50
CA LEU A 217 4.75 0.35 -19.14
C LEU A 217 6.11 -0.33 -19.41
N GLY A 218 6.98 0.27 -20.22
CA GLY A 218 8.35 -0.21 -20.43
C GLY A 218 9.28 -0.05 -19.22
N CYS A 219 8.89 0.76 -18.21
CA CYS A 219 9.67 0.93 -16.98
C CYS A 219 9.49 -0.22 -15.98
N VAL A 220 8.41 -1.01 -16.11
CA VAL A 220 8.12 -2.09 -15.17
C VAL A 220 8.71 -3.41 -15.67
N LYS A 221 9.33 -4.17 -14.78
CA LYS A 221 9.99 -5.44 -15.10
C LYS A 221 9.65 -6.50 -14.08
N GLU A 222 9.50 -7.73 -14.54
CA GLU A 222 9.44 -8.91 -13.68
C GLU A 222 10.64 -9.81 -13.91
N ARG A 223 11.25 -10.30 -12.82
CA ARG A 223 12.36 -11.27 -12.86
C ARG A 223 12.17 -12.32 -11.78
N GLY A 224 11.63 -13.48 -12.17
CA GLY A 224 11.17 -14.47 -11.19
C GLY A 224 10.00 -13.90 -10.39
N GLU A 225 10.09 -13.90 -9.07
CA GLU A 225 9.07 -13.33 -8.17
C GLU A 225 9.21 -11.81 -7.98
N GLU A 226 10.32 -11.23 -8.43
CA GLU A 226 10.52 -9.79 -8.32
C GLU A 226 9.62 -9.03 -9.29
N ARG A 227 8.82 -8.11 -8.75
CA ARG A 227 8.04 -7.12 -9.50
C ARG A 227 8.67 -5.76 -9.24
N SER A 228 9.31 -5.17 -10.26
CA SER A 228 10.06 -3.93 -10.11
C SER A 228 9.46 -2.79 -10.91
N SER A 229 9.23 -1.68 -10.23
CA SER A 229 8.88 -0.36 -10.77
C SER A 229 10.02 0.66 -10.54
N SER A 230 11.26 0.21 -10.27
CA SER A 230 12.38 1.09 -9.92
C SER A 230 12.83 2.03 -11.04
N ASP A 231 12.57 1.67 -12.30
CA ASP A 231 12.92 2.49 -13.47
C ASP A 231 11.77 3.46 -13.85
N CYS A 232 10.67 3.44 -13.10
CA CYS A 232 9.49 4.25 -13.36
C CYS A 232 9.63 5.67 -12.78
N ALA A 233 8.91 6.61 -13.39
CA ALA A 233 8.89 7.98 -12.93
C ALA A 233 8.04 8.12 -11.66
N GLU A 234 8.64 8.66 -10.60
CA GLU A 234 7.98 8.96 -9.31
C GLU A 234 7.53 10.42 -9.22
N SER A 235 7.76 11.23 -10.26
CA SER A 235 7.32 12.61 -10.30
C SER A 235 5.86 12.73 -10.75
N PRO A 236 5.11 13.69 -10.19
CA PRO A 236 3.77 14.00 -10.67
C PRO A 236 3.80 14.37 -12.15
N LYS A 237 2.77 13.96 -12.88
CA LYS A 237 2.53 14.37 -14.27
C LYS A 237 1.37 15.34 -14.35
N ASP A 238 1.25 16.00 -15.50
CA ASP A 238 0.16 16.93 -15.77
C ASP A 238 -1.20 16.23 -15.67
N PRO A 239 -2.25 16.92 -15.19
CA PRO A 239 -3.61 16.39 -15.19
C PRO A 239 -4.01 15.88 -16.60
N GLY A 240 -4.56 14.67 -16.66
CA GLY A 240 -4.97 14.04 -17.93
C GLY A 240 -3.88 13.26 -18.66
N ALA A 241 -2.69 13.11 -18.07
CA ALA A 241 -1.73 12.11 -18.52
C ALA A 241 -2.36 10.71 -18.52
N GLN A 242 -1.98 9.88 -19.49
CA GLN A 242 -2.38 8.48 -19.49
C GLN A 242 -1.70 7.76 -18.31
N ILE A 243 -2.51 7.22 -17.40
CA ILE A 243 -2.06 6.54 -16.20
C ILE A 243 -2.47 5.08 -16.28
N TYR A 244 -1.52 4.21 -16.02
CA TYR A 244 -1.72 2.78 -15.86
C TYR A 244 -1.51 2.37 -14.41
N SER A 245 -2.09 1.22 -14.10
CA SER A 245 -1.86 0.48 -12.88
C SER A 245 -1.60 -0.98 -13.20
N LEU A 246 -0.79 -1.64 -12.39
CA LEU A 246 -0.57 -3.08 -12.46
C LEU A 246 -1.18 -3.76 -11.24
N HIS A 247 -1.87 -4.87 -11.50
CA HIS A 247 -2.56 -5.66 -10.49
C HIS A 247 -2.13 -7.11 -10.55
N TRP A 248 -1.92 -7.72 -9.40
CA TRP A 248 -1.66 -9.16 -9.29
C TRP A 248 -2.67 -9.80 -8.35
N ASN A 249 -3.07 -11.03 -8.66
CA ASN A 249 -3.93 -11.80 -7.75
C ASN A 249 -3.20 -12.06 -6.43
N ILE A 250 -3.84 -11.70 -5.31
CA ILE A 250 -3.38 -12.08 -3.98
C ILE A 250 -3.64 -13.59 -3.78
N PRO A 251 -2.65 -14.40 -3.39
CA PRO A 251 -2.88 -15.82 -3.07
C PRO A 251 -3.83 -15.96 -1.88
N GLU A 252 -4.89 -16.76 -1.99
CA GLU A 252 -5.95 -16.90 -0.97
C GLU A 252 -5.40 -17.15 0.46
N ASN A 253 -4.40 -18.03 0.57
CA ASN A 253 -3.80 -18.47 1.83
C ASN A 253 -2.46 -17.81 2.15
N TRP A 254 -2.14 -16.65 1.56
CA TRP A 254 -0.85 -15.95 1.74
C TRP A 254 -0.47 -15.68 3.22
N LYS A 255 -1.48 -15.61 4.11
CA LYS A 255 -1.31 -15.36 5.56
C LYS A 255 -0.84 -16.58 6.35
N VAL A 256 -0.86 -17.78 5.76
CA VAL A 256 -0.50 -19.04 6.43
C VAL A 256 0.37 -19.95 5.57
N ASP A 257 0.35 -19.79 4.24
CA ASP A 257 1.15 -20.61 3.37
C ASP A 257 2.64 -20.23 3.42
N ASN A 258 3.49 -21.13 2.93
CA ASN A 258 4.93 -20.95 2.80
C ASN A 258 5.35 -20.44 1.41
N LYS A 259 4.40 -20.04 0.55
CA LYS A 259 4.74 -19.54 -0.79
C LYS A 259 5.47 -18.21 -0.70
N TYR A 260 5.25 -17.44 0.37
CA TYR A 260 6.00 -16.20 0.61
C TYR A 260 7.52 -16.39 0.70
N LEU A 261 8.01 -17.61 0.95
CA LEU A 261 9.46 -17.88 0.98
C LEU A 261 10.13 -17.64 -0.38
N SER A 262 9.36 -17.60 -1.49
CA SER A 262 9.88 -17.22 -2.80
C SER A 262 9.81 -15.71 -3.05
N TRP A 263 9.07 -14.94 -2.24
CA TRP A 263 8.97 -13.49 -2.40
C TRP A 263 10.32 -12.82 -2.11
N PRO A 264 10.59 -11.65 -2.70
CA PRO A 264 11.75 -10.84 -2.35
C PRO A 264 11.77 -10.46 -0.87
N PHE A 265 12.97 -10.23 -0.34
CA PHE A 265 13.12 -9.57 0.96
C PHE A 265 12.68 -8.11 0.88
N ALA A 266 12.23 -7.60 2.02
CA ALA A 266 11.82 -6.23 2.20
C ALA A 266 13.02 -5.27 2.08
N THR A 267 12.77 -4.08 1.55
CA THR A 267 13.75 -3.00 1.49
C THR A 267 13.63 -2.14 2.74
N GLU A 268 14.75 -1.80 3.37
CA GLU A 268 14.77 -0.88 4.51
C GLU A 268 14.84 0.57 4.05
N TYR A 269 14.03 1.43 4.68
CA TYR A 269 13.97 2.86 4.41
C TYR A 269 14.30 3.67 5.68
N THR A 270 14.88 4.85 5.47
CA THR A 270 15.20 5.79 6.55
C THR A 270 14.00 6.65 6.93
N GLU A 271 13.96 7.15 8.17
CA GLU A 271 12.91 8.08 8.64
C GLU A 271 12.77 9.32 7.74
N ARG A 272 13.87 9.77 7.12
CA ARG A 272 13.88 10.87 6.16
C ARG A 272 13.19 10.50 4.85
N GLN A 273 13.34 9.27 4.37
CA GLN A 273 12.69 8.82 3.15
C GLN A 273 11.16 8.73 3.33
N ILE A 274 10.70 8.27 4.51
CA ILE A 274 9.26 8.26 4.87
C ILE A 274 8.73 9.66 5.21
N GLY A 275 9.60 10.56 5.72
CA GLY A 275 9.17 11.91 6.12
C GLY A 275 8.41 11.96 7.45
N VAL A 276 8.83 11.16 8.44
CA VAL A 276 8.14 11.07 9.75
C VAL A 276 8.55 12.12 10.79
N ASP A 277 9.56 12.94 10.50
CA ASP A 277 10.17 13.89 11.46
C ASP A 277 9.19 14.91 12.06
N ASN A 278 8.04 15.15 11.40
CA ASN A 278 6.99 16.06 11.85
C ASN A 278 5.69 15.36 12.29
N LYS A 279 5.72 14.03 12.47
CA LYS A 279 4.54 13.23 12.82
C LYS A 279 4.58 12.87 14.30
N ASN A 280 3.76 13.52 15.12
CA ASN A 280 3.69 13.21 16.56
C ASN A 280 3.35 11.73 16.83
N ALA A 281 2.51 11.13 15.97
CA ALA A 281 2.17 9.71 16.03
C ALA A 281 3.39 8.77 16.03
N TYR A 282 4.46 9.17 15.34
CA TYR A 282 5.72 8.46 15.32
C TYR A 282 6.71 9.03 16.35
N MET A 283 6.94 10.35 16.34
CA MET A 283 8.00 11.00 17.11
C MET A 283 7.82 10.87 18.62
N ASN A 284 6.58 10.86 19.13
CA ASN A 284 6.30 10.66 20.56
C ASN A 284 6.67 9.24 21.04
N PHE A 285 6.76 8.27 20.13
CA PHE A 285 7.01 6.86 20.41
C PHE A 285 8.21 6.31 19.64
N ARG A 286 9.10 7.19 19.16
CA ARG A 286 10.27 6.81 18.35
C ARG A 286 11.14 5.75 19.02
N ASP A 287 11.20 5.74 20.34
CA ASP A 287 11.92 4.71 21.12
C ASP A 287 11.32 3.31 20.96
N GLN A 288 10.00 3.19 20.76
CA GLN A 288 9.34 1.90 20.48
C GLN A 288 9.54 1.46 19.04
N PHE A 289 9.80 2.39 18.13
CA PHE A 289 10.08 2.11 16.73
C PHE A 289 11.60 2.03 16.50
N TYR A 290 12.20 3.08 15.95
CA TYR A 290 13.63 3.13 15.68
C TYR A 290 14.51 2.81 16.89
N GLY A 291 14.14 3.26 18.09
CA GLY A 291 14.90 3.00 19.32
C GLY A 291 14.94 1.52 19.73
N SER A 292 13.96 0.71 19.30
CA SER A 292 13.95 -0.75 19.49
C SER A 292 14.88 -1.49 18.51
N GLY A 293 15.40 -0.78 17.50
CA GLY A 293 16.16 -1.36 16.38
C GLY A 293 15.31 -1.68 15.14
N ALA A 294 13.99 -1.45 15.20
CA ALA A 294 13.11 -1.61 14.04
C ALA A 294 13.45 -0.65 12.89
N LYS A 295 13.17 -1.09 11.67
CA LYS A 295 13.37 -0.34 10.43
C LYS A 295 12.05 -0.18 9.71
N PHE A 296 11.88 0.94 9.02
CA PHE A 296 10.82 1.05 8.03
C PHE A 296 11.12 0.07 6.91
N ILE A 297 10.12 -0.72 6.54
CA ILE A 297 10.20 -1.71 5.47
C ILE A 297 9.07 -1.54 4.47
N TRP A 298 9.35 -1.85 3.22
CA TRP A 298 8.38 -1.95 2.13
C TRP A 298 8.85 -2.96 1.08
N SER A 299 8.15 -3.03 -0.06
CA SER A 299 8.71 -3.61 -1.30
C SER A 299 9.84 -2.71 -1.85
N LYS A 300 10.29 -2.94 -3.09
CA LYS A 300 11.43 -2.19 -3.65
C LYS A 300 11.13 -0.74 -4.00
N ASN A 301 9.87 -0.41 -4.31
CA ASN A 301 9.48 0.97 -4.61
C ASN A 301 8.50 1.45 -3.55
N ILE A 302 8.94 2.37 -2.70
CA ILE A 302 8.12 2.92 -1.62
C ILE A 302 7.05 3.89 -2.12
N VAL A 303 7.22 4.46 -3.31
CA VAL A 303 6.36 5.51 -3.86
C VAL A 303 5.25 4.92 -4.73
N LEU A 304 5.54 3.86 -5.50
CA LEU A 304 4.62 3.35 -6.52
C LEU A 304 3.93 2.04 -6.12
N ASP A 305 4.44 1.30 -5.14
CA ASP A 305 3.81 0.04 -4.73
C ASP A 305 2.77 0.31 -3.64
N ASN A 306 1.49 0.35 -4.04
CA ASN A 306 0.39 0.83 -3.22
C ASN A 306 -0.24 -0.27 -2.33
N LEU A 307 -0.10 -1.55 -2.71
CA LEU A 307 -0.53 -2.69 -1.89
C LEU A 307 0.64 -3.66 -1.74
N VAL A 308 1.15 -3.79 -0.51
CA VAL A 308 2.28 -4.67 -0.20
C VAL A 308 1.89 -5.68 0.87
N LEU A 309 2.23 -6.94 0.64
CA LEU A 309 2.09 -8.00 1.64
C LEU A 309 3.46 -8.29 2.24
N LEU A 310 3.54 -8.24 3.57
CA LEU A 310 4.75 -8.50 4.35
C LEU A 310 4.60 -9.81 5.13
N ARG A 311 5.67 -10.61 5.18
CA ARG A 311 5.70 -11.90 5.86
C ARG A 311 6.99 -12.11 6.65
N TYR A 312 6.87 -12.65 7.85
CA TYR A 312 8.01 -13.01 8.68
C TYR A 312 7.66 -14.18 9.60
N ARG A 313 8.62 -15.09 9.78
CA ARG A 313 8.51 -16.19 10.73
C ARG A 313 9.35 -15.88 11.96
N VAL A 314 8.70 -15.92 13.11
CA VAL A 314 9.34 -15.80 14.42
C VAL A 314 9.70 -17.19 14.90
N GLU A 315 10.95 -17.37 15.30
CA GLU A 315 11.49 -18.61 15.89
C GLU A 315 11.36 -18.61 17.41
#